data_AF-A0A257CKG9-F1
#
_entry.id   AF-A0A257CKG9-F1
#
_cell.length_a   1.000
_cell.length_b   1.000
_cell.length_c   1.000
_cell.angle_alpha   90.00
_cell.angle_beta   90.00
_cell.angle_gamma   90.00
#
_symmetry.space_group_name_H-M   'P 1'
#
loop_
_entity.id
_entity.type
_entity.pdbx_description
1 polymer ?
#
loop_
_entity_poly.entity_id
_entity_poly.type
_entity_poly.pdbx_seq_one_letter_code
_entity_poly.pdbx_strand_id
1 'polypeptide(L)'
;MQPHLQPRAATRPPARAQHGFTLVEVLVALFIMAVMAGMAWQGIDGLVRTRDGAQQASESTLRLGTVMAQWDADLEHLQQTPATPTLKFDGSSLRLTRRHRDGLQLVLWTMQQGKLHRWASPAVTRVQELQDWWFRSQQWSVIQADALPMLDGVAALQIYFYQQGDNTWSNAQSTGNVSTGKSGNRTAKPPPGGGTPPGGAPGNSPPADAGTAGANGNGGVPTLPDTDSGDDTLPIGIRLVLTLPQGRLLRDVALQPAQ
;
A
#
# COMPACT_ATOMS: atom_id res chain seq x y z
N MET A 1 93.35 15.63 -82.66
CA MET A 1 91.96 15.13 -82.73
C MET A 1 91.51 14.75 -81.33
N GLN A 2 90.24 15.06 -81.02
CA GLN A 2 89.44 14.91 -79.78
C GLN A 2 89.63 13.61 -78.95
N PRO A 3 88.90 13.37 -77.84
CA PRO A 3 88.55 14.21 -76.67
C PRO A 3 88.65 13.41 -75.35
N HIS A 4 88.64 14.02 -74.16
CA HIS A 4 88.24 13.28 -72.93
C HIS A 4 87.30 14.10 -72.06
N LEU A 5 86.15 13.49 -71.78
CA LEU A 5 84.98 14.00 -71.09
C LEU A 5 85.18 14.03 -69.56
N GLN A 6 84.41 14.94 -68.97
CA GLN A 6 84.18 15.34 -67.57
C GLN A 6 84.09 14.21 -66.51
N PRO A 7 84.08 14.60 -65.22
CA PRO A 7 82.91 14.21 -64.44
C PRO A 7 82.25 15.35 -63.66
N ARG A 8 80.92 15.33 -63.76
CA ARG A 8 79.91 16.16 -63.13
C ARG A 8 79.79 15.79 -61.65
N ALA A 9 79.97 16.75 -60.75
CA ALA A 9 79.77 16.52 -59.31
C ALA A 9 78.27 16.32 -59.01
N ALA A 10 77.93 15.15 -58.46
CA ALA A 10 76.59 14.82 -58.00
C ALA A 10 76.35 15.36 -56.58
N THR A 11 75.29 16.15 -56.42
CA THR A 11 74.80 16.66 -55.13
C THR A 11 74.22 15.50 -54.31
N ARG A 12 74.80 15.21 -53.14
CA ARG A 12 74.29 14.22 -52.18
C ARG A 12 73.07 14.80 -51.44
N PRO A 13 71.95 14.07 -51.30
CA PRO A 13 70.83 14.52 -50.49
C PRO A 13 71.20 14.53 -49.00
N PRO A 14 70.68 15.46 -48.19
CA PRO A 14 70.95 15.51 -46.75
C PRO A 14 70.36 14.28 -46.06
N ALA A 15 71.19 13.61 -45.26
CA ALA A 15 70.76 12.51 -44.40
C ALA A 15 69.82 13.08 -43.31
N ARG A 16 68.60 12.52 -43.21
CA ARG A 16 67.67 12.83 -42.13
C ARG A 16 68.29 12.37 -40.81
N ALA A 17 68.50 13.32 -39.89
CA ALA A 17 68.89 13.03 -38.52
C ALA A 17 67.80 12.18 -37.86
N GLN A 18 68.16 10.96 -37.45
CA GLN A 18 67.30 10.12 -36.63
C GLN A 18 67.28 10.74 -35.23
N HIS A 19 66.12 11.22 -34.81
CA HIS A 19 65.92 11.76 -33.46
C HIS A 19 65.80 10.56 -32.52
N GLY A 20 66.78 10.41 -31.62
CA GLY A 20 66.82 9.31 -30.66
C GLY A 20 65.67 9.43 -29.66
N PHE A 21 64.98 8.31 -29.44
CA PHE A 21 63.89 8.12 -28.49
C PHE A 21 64.38 8.45 -27.07
N THR A 22 64.05 9.65 -26.57
CA THR A 22 64.52 10.05 -25.23
C THR A 22 63.71 9.34 -24.16
N LEU A 23 64.35 8.95 -23.06
CA LEU A 23 63.67 8.36 -21.89
C LEU A 23 62.52 9.26 -21.40
N VAL A 24 62.67 10.58 -21.52
CA VAL A 24 61.66 11.57 -21.16
C VAL A 24 60.39 11.42 -22.01
N GLU A 25 60.52 11.17 -23.30
CA GLU A 25 59.38 11.05 -24.23
C GLU A 25 58.53 9.80 -23.94
N VAL A 26 59.18 8.69 -23.60
CA VAL A 26 58.52 7.47 -23.13
C VAL A 26 57.81 7.72 -21.81
N LEU A 27 58.46 8.42 -20.89
CA LEU A 27 57.91 8.69 -19.56
C LEU A 27 56.67 9.58 -19.65
N VAL A 28 56.70 10.61 -20.50
CA VAL A 28 55.53 11.46 -20.80
C VAL A 28 54.42 10.65 -21.47
N ALA A 29 54.75 9.81 -22.46
CA ALA A 29 53.77 8.95 -23.11
C ALA A 29 53.10 7.98 -22.12
N LEU A 30 53.89 7.34 -21.26
CA LEU A 30 53.41 6.47 -20.18
C LEU A 30 52.57 7.23 -19.17
N PHE A 31 52.95 8.46 -18.81
CA PHE A 31 52.17 9.29 -17.91
C PHE A 31 50.80 9.65 -18.50
N ILE A 32 50.76 10.10 -19.75
CA ILE A 32 49.49 10.41 -20.44
C ILE A 32 48.63 9.15 -20.56
N MET A 33 49.21 8.02 -20.94
CA MET A 33 48.49 6.73 -20.98
C MET A 33 47.96 6.32 -19.61
N ALA A 34 48.74 6.49 -18.54
CA ALA A 34 48.30 6.18 -17.17
C ALA A 34 47.11 7.05 -16.75
N VAL A 35 47.15 8.36 -17.07
CA VAL A 35 46.04 9.29 -16.78
C VAL A 35 44.79 8.92 -17.58
N MET A 36 44.93 8.65 -18.88
CA MET A 36 43.81 8.20 -19.72
C MET A 36 43.20 6.89 -19.23
N ALA A 37 44.04 5.92 -18.87
CA ALA A 37 43.60 4.64 -18.31
C ALA A 37 42.83 4.83 -16.99
N GLY A 38 43.30 5.70 -16.10
CA GLY A 38 42.62 6.03 -14.84
C GLY A 38 41.25 6.67 -15.07
N MET A 39 41.14 7.64 -15.98
CA MET A 39 39.86 8.25 -16.34
C MET A 39 38.89 7.25 -17.00
N ALA A 40 39.40 6.33 -17.84
CA ALA A 40 38.58 5.31 -18.47
C ALA A 40 37.95 4.36 -17.45
N TRP A 41 38.71 3.94 -16.43
CA TRP A 41 38.23 3.07 -15.35
C TRP A 41 37.15 3.76 -14.51
N GLN A 42 37.36 5.03 -14.14
CA GLN A 42 36.36 5.83 -13.44
C GLN A 42 35.08 6.03 -14.26
N GLY A 43 35.20 6.18 -15.58
CA GLY A 43 34.06 6.26 -16.50
C GLY A 43 33.25 4.95 -16.56
N ILE A 44 33.94 3.80 -16.55
CA ILE A 44 33.31 2.47 -16.51
C ILE A 44 32.60 2.25 -15.17
N ASP A 45 33.25 2.55 -14.05
CA ASP A 45 32.67 2.43 -12.71
C ASP A 45 31.41 3.28 -12.54
N GLY A 46 31.44 4.52 -13.05
CA GLY A 46 30.26 5.41 -13.06
C GLY A 46 29.09 4.86 -13.87
N LEU A 47 29.38 4.26 -15.03
CA LEU A 47 28.37 3.63 -15.87
C LEU A 47 27.75 2.39 -15.23
N VAL A 48 28.58 1.52 -14.61
CA VAL A 48 28.12 0.32 -13.91
C VAL A 48 27.18 0.71 -12.77
N ARG A 49 27.57 1.66 -11.92
CA ARG A 49 26.73 2.13 -10.81
C ARG A 49 25.41 2.73 -11.27
N THR A 50 25.42 3.49 -12.37
CA THR A 50 24.19 4.07 -12.95
C THR A 50 23.26 2.97 -13.48
N ARG A 51 23.82 1.96 -14.16
CA ARG A 51 23.06 0.80 -14.66
C ARG A 51 22.46 -0.01 -13.51
N ASP A 52 23.24 -0.28 -12.47
CA ASP A 52 22.77 -1.03 -11.30
C ASP A 52 21.62 -0.29 -10.61
N GLY A 53 21.72 1.03 -10.43
CA GLY A 53 20.64 1.83 -9.86
C GLY A 53 19.37 1.84 -10.72
N ALA A 54 19.51 1.97 -12.04
CA ALA A 54 18.38 1.92 -12.96
C ALA A 54 17.70 0.54 -12.96
N GLN A 55 18.49 -0.54 -12.90
CA GLN A 55 18.01 -1.91 -12.82
C GLN A 55 17.21 -2.15 -11.54
N GLN A 56 17.74 -1.72 -10.38
CA GLN A 56 17.05 -1.84 -9.08
C GLN A 56 15.73 -1.06 -9.05
N ALA A 57 15.69 0.14 -9.62
CA ALA A 57 14.46 0.92 -9.73
C ALA A 57 13.41 0.23 -10.61
N SER A 58 13.84 -0.39 -11.71
CA SER A 58 12.96 -1.17 -12.58
C SER A 58 12.37 -2.39 -11.87
N GLU A 59 13.21 -3.16 -11.18
CA GLU A 59 12.77 -4.32 -10.39
C GLU A 59 11.80 -3.94 -9.27
N SER A 60 12.05 -2.82 -8.57
CA SER A 60 11.14 -2.28 -7.57
C SER A 60 9.77 -1.94 -8.16
N THR A 61 9.74 -1.35 -9.36
CA THR A 61 8.49 -0.97 -10.05
C THR A 61 7.72 -2.20 -10.50
N LEU A 62 8.41 -3.20 -11.06
CA LEU A 62 7.81 -4.47 -11.47
C LEU A 62 7.22 -5.21 -10.26
N ARG A 63 7.98 -5.29 -9.16
CA ARG A 63 7.50 -5.87 -7.90
C ARG A 63 6.24 -5.16 -7.43
N LEU A 64 6.23 -3.84 -7.39
CA LEU A 64 5.06 -3.07 -6.98
C LEU A 64 3.85 -3.37 -7.86
N GLY A 65 4.04 -3.43 -9.18
CA GLY A 65 2.99 -3.80 -10.13
C GLY A 65 2.41 -5.20 -9.84
N THR A 66 3.25 -6.19 -9.56
CA THR A 66 2.80 -7.54 -9.18
C THR A 66 2.00 -7.53 -7.87
N VAL A 67 2.44 -6.77 -6.87
CA VAL A 67 1.73 -6.66 -5.58
C VAL A 67 0.37 -6.02 -5.77
N MET A 68 0.26 -4.97 -6.60
CA MET A 68 -1.02 -4.35 -6.91
C MET A 68 -1.95 -5.28 -7.70
N ALA A 69 -1.42 -6.02 -8.67
CA ALA A 69 -2.21 -7.02 -9.40
C ALA A 69 -2.74 -8.13 -8.46
N GLN A 70 -1.91 -8.60 -7.53
CA GLN A 70 -2.31 -9.59 -6.53
C GLN A 70 -3.37 -9.04 -5.57
N TRP A 71 -3.24 -7.78 -5.16
CA TRP A 71 -4.23 -7.07 -4.35
C TRP A 71 -5.58 -6.97 -5.07
N ASP A 72 -5.59 -6.53 -6.32
CA ASP A 72 -6.81 -6.42 -7.11
C ASP A 72 -7.47 -7.80 -7.27
N ALA A 73 -6.69 -8.83 -7.60
CA ALA A 73 -7.19 -10.19 -7.77
C ALA A 73 -7.82 -10.79 -6.50
N ASP A 74 -7.36 -10.37 -5.31
CA ASP A 74 -7.98 -10.76 -4.04
C ASP A 74 -9.34 -10.08 -3.82
N LEU A 75 -9.45 -8.81 -4.22
CA LEU A 75 -10.68 -8.02 -4.10
C LEU A 75 -11.74 -8.38 -5.14
N GLU A 76 -11.33 -8.71 -6.37
CA GLU A 76 -12.25 -9.15 -7.44
C GLU A 76 -13.02 -10.42 -7.09
N HIS A 77 -12.46 -11.25 -6.21
CA HIS A 77 -13.04 -12.52 -5.80
C HIS A 77 -13.72 -12.46 -4.43
N LEU A 78 -13.97 -11.27 -3.87
CA LEU A 78 -14.67 -11.14 -2.58
C LEU A 78 -15.97 -11.92 -2.58
N GLN A 79 -16.20 -12.65 -1.48
CA GLN A 79 -17.37 -13.51 -1.32
C GLN A 79 -17.95 -13.30 0.07
N GLN A 80 -19.19 -12.83 0.10
CA GLN A 80 -19.93 -12.67 1.35
C GLN A 80 -20.31 -14.04 1.93
N THR A 81 -20.26 -14.14 3.25
CA THR A 81 -20.58 -15.35 4.00
C THR A 81 -21.11 -14.98 5.39
N PRO A 82 -22.12 -15.69 5.92
CA PRO A 82 -22.61 -15.44 7.27
C PRO A 82 -21.62 -15.84 8.38
N ALA A 83 -20.54 -16.53 8.04
CA ALA A 83 -19.58 -17.10 8.99
C ALA A 83 -18.60 -16.08 9.58
N THR A 84 -18.21 -15.10 8.76
CA THR A 84 -17.09 -14.19 9.01
C THR A 84 -17.33 -12.90 8.26
N PRO A 85 -16.95 -11.73 8.81
CA PRO A 85 -16.99 -10.47 8.07
C PRO A 85 -16.28 -10.60 6.72
N THR A 86 -16.94 -10.14 5.66
CA THR A 86 -16.42 -10.30 4.29
C THR A 86 -15.13 -9.51 4.09
N LEU A 87 -15.06 -8.33 4.71
CA LEU A 87 -13.95 -7.41 4.63
C LEU A 87 -13.81 -6.68 5.97
N LYS A 88 -12.63 -6.74 6.60
CA LYS A 88 -12.39 -6.09 7.89
C LYS A 88 -10.98 -5.55 7.99
N PHE A 89 -10.85 -4.29 8.37
CA PHE A 89 -9.57 -3.66 8.64
C PHE A 89 -9.41 -3.34 10.13
N ASP A 90 -8.27 -3.68 10.72
CA ASP A 90 -7.97 -3.43 12.14
C ASP A 90 -6.94 -2.32 12.37
N GLY A 91 -6.57 -1.58 11.32
CA GLY A 91 -5.56 -0.51 11.36
C GLY A 91 -4.19 -0.91 10.84
N SER A 92 -3.85 -2.19 10.91
CA SER A 92 -2.58 -2.73 10.41
C SER A 92 -2.75 -3.89 9.44
N SER A 93 -3.94 -4.50 9.49
CA SER A 93 -4.24 -5.75 8.82
C SER A 93 -5.63 -5.69 8.21
N LEU A 94 -5.70 -5.93 6.91
CA LEU A 94 -6.93 -6.15 6.17
C LEU A 94 -7.18 -7.65 6.03
N ARG A 95 -8.34 -8.10 6.47
CA ARG A 95 -8.85 -9.46 6.27
C ARG A 95 -9.98 -9.42 5.28
N LEU A 96 -9.99 -10.38 4.38
CA LEU A 96 -11.04 -10.54 3.41
C LEU A 96 -11.33 -12.00 3.11
N THR A 97 -12.59 -12.31 2.90
CA THR A 97 -13.03 -13.63 2.45
C THR A 97 -13.26 -13.58 0.96
N ARG A 98 -12.60 -14.49 0.23
CA ARG A 98 -12.70 -14.59 -1.22
C ARG A 98 -13.08 -15.99 -1.67
N ARG A 99 -13.63 -16.08 -2.89
CA ARG A 99 -13.82 -17.32 -3.61
C ARG A 99 -12.49 -17.84 -4.15
N HIS A 100 -12.33 -19.15 -4.05
CA HIS A 100 -11.24 -19.93 -4.61
C HIS A 100 -11.82 -21.13 -5.38
N ARG A 101 -11.06 -21.73 -6.30
CA ARG A 101 -11.52 -22.88 -7.09
C ARG A 101 -12.02 -24.06 -6.24
N ASP A 102 -11.45 -24.22 -5.05
CA ASP A 102 -11.69 -25.34 -4.14
C ASP A 102 -12.63 -24.97 -2.96
N GLY A 103 -13.19 -23.76 -2.93
CA GLY A 103 -14.06 -23.28 -1.85
C GLY A 103 -13.87 -21.81 -1.49
N LEU A 104 -14.03 -21.48 -0.21
CA LEU A 104 -13.75 -20.15 0.36
C LEU A 104 -12.33 -20.09 0.90
N GLN A 105 -11.71 -18.94 0.79
CA GLN A 105 -10.36 -18.69 1.29
C GLN A 105 -10.33 -17.36 2.04
N LEU A 106 -9.70 -17.36 3.21
CA LEU A 106 -9.43 -16.14 3.97
C LEU A 106 -8.06 -15.60 3.55
N VAL A 107 -8.01 -14.33 3.16
CA VAL A 107 -6.77 -13.62 2.83
C VAL A 107 -6.54 -12.50 3.84
N LEU A 108 -5.28 -12.35 4.25
CA LEU A 108 -4.80 -11.32 5.15
C LEU A 108 -3.70 -10.53 4.44
N TRP A 109 -3.88 -9.21 4.36
CA TRP A 109 -2.84 -8.26 4.02
C TRP A 109 -2.45 -7.50 5.29
N THR A 110 -1.19 -7.60 5.72
CA THR A 110 -0.74 -6.97 6.98
C THR A 110 0.63 -6.32 6.82
N MET A 111 0.84 -5.20 7.50
CA MET A 111 2.15 -4.54 7.57
C MET A 111 2.87 -4.95 8.86
N GLN A 112 4.04 -5.58 8.75
CA GLN A 112 4.87 -6.01 9.86
C GLN A 112 6.31 -5.61 9.62
N GLN A 113 6.95 -4.94 10.58
CA GLN A 113 8.38 -4.57 10.52
C GLN A 113 8.78 -3.84 9.22
N GLY A 114 7.91 -2.96 8.72
CA GLY A 114 8.15 -2.21 7.48
C GLY A 114 7.99 -3.04 6.20
N LYS A 115 7.37 -4.22 6.27
CA LYS A 115 7.08 -5.08 5.13
C LYS A 115 5.58 -5.33 5.03
N LEU A 116 5.06 -5.32 3.81
CA LEU A 116 3.72 -5.78 3.52
C LEU A 116 3.76 -7.30 3.29
N HIS A 117 2.96 -8.03 4.04
CA HIS A 117 2.78 -9.46 3.92
C HIS A 117 1.38 -9.78 3.38
N ARG A 118 1.31 -10.88 2.62
CA ARG A 118 0.07 -11.54 2.25
C ARG A 118 0.07 -12.95 2.80
N TRP A 119 -0.92 -13.28 3.60
CA TRP A 119 -1.20 -14.65 4.03
C TRP A 119 -2.54 -15.10 3.47
N ALA A 120 -2.67 -16.37 3.13
CA ALA A 120 -3.91 -16.96 2.67
C ALA A 120 -4.11 -18.32 3.33
N SER A 121 -5.31 -18.57 3.85
CA SER A 121 -5.67 -19.88 4.38
C SER A 121 -5.72 -20.93 3.27
N PRO A 122 -5.67 -22.23 3.60
CA PRO A 122 -6.21 -23.26 2.73
C PRO A 122 -7.66 -22.93 2.33
N ALA A 123 -8.06 -23.36 1.15
CA ALA A 123 -9.45 -23.25 0.72
C ALA A 123 -10.32 -24.27 1.47
N VAL A 124 -11.48 -23.82 1.94
CA VAL A 124 -12.39 -24.60 2.77
C VAL A 124 -13.81 -24.55 2.21
N THR A 125 -14.54 -25.64 2.34
CA THR A 125 -15.94 -25.72 1.91
C THR A 125 -16.92 -25.66 3.08
N ARG A 126 -16.43 -25.83 4.32
CA ARG A 126 -17.24 -25.79 5.53
C ARG A 126 -17.14 -24.44 6.23
N VAL A 127 -18.29 -23.96 6.69
CA VAL A 127 -18.43 -22.70 7.45
C VAL A 127 -17.60 -22.71 8.74
N GLN A 128 -17.60 -23.82 9.49
CA GLN A 128 -16.85 -23.93 10.74
C GLN A 128 -15.33 -23.81 10.50
N GLU A 129 -14.81 -24.47 9.46
CA GLU A 129 -13.38 -24.39 9.13
C GLU A 129 -12.98 -22.97 8.72
N LEU A 130 -13.84 -22.24 8.01
CA LEU A 130 -13.60 -20.82 7.69
C LEU A 130 -13.54 -19.95 8.96
N GLN A 131 -14.43 -20.21 9.92
CA GLN A 131 -14.45 -19.51 11.19
C GLN A 131 -13.19 -19.79 12.02
N ASP A 132 -12.68 -21.03 12.01
CA ASP A 132 -11.42 -21.39 12.64
C ASP A 132 -10.23 -20.63 12.03
N TRP A 133 -10.18 -20.56 10.68
CA TRP A 133 -9.16 -19.76 9.98
C TRP A 133 -9.26 -18.27 10.29
N TRP A 134 -10.48 -17.75 10.46
CA TRP A 134 -10.72 -16.38 10.88
C TRP A 134 -10.10 -16.12 12.26
N PHE A 135 -10.37 -16.94 13.26
CA PHE A 135 -9.76 -16.78 14.58
C PHE A 135 -8.24 -16.92 14.54
N ARG A 136 -7.70 -17.87 13.78
CA ARG A 136 -6.25 -18.03 13.62
C ARG A 136 -5.61 -16.80 12.96
N SER A 137 -6.28 -16.16 12.01
CA SER A 137 -5.77 -14.96 11.32
C SER A 137 -5.59 -13.75 12.25
N GLN A 138 -6.19 -13.76 13.44
CA GLN A 138 -6.01 -12.74 14.47
C GLN A 138 -4.63 -12.85 15.14
N GLN A 139 -3.99 -14.01 15.07
CA GLN A 139 -2.74 -14.30 15.77
C GLN A 139 -1.57 -14.34 14.78
N TRP A 140 -0.96 -13.19 14.53
CA TRP A 140 0.15 -13.07 13.58
C TRP A 140 1.28 -14.08 13.85
N SER A 141 1.67 -14.29 15.10
CA SER A 141 2.73 -15.25 15.48
C SER A 141 2.48 -16.68 15.00
N VAL A 142 1.21 -17.08 14.84
CA VAL A 142 0.83 -18.41 14.37
C VAL A 142 0.92 -18.55 12.85
N ILE A 143 0.62 -17.47 12.12
CA ILE A 143 0.50 -17.50 10.65
C ILE A 143 1.71 -16.90 9.92
N GLN A 144 2.59 -16.19 10.63
CA GLN A 144 3.72 -15.46 10.04
C GLN A 144 4.67 -16.35 9.22
N ALA A 145 4.78 -17.64 9.56
CA ALA A 145 5.65 -18.58 8.86
C ALA A 145 5.16 -18.88 7.43
N ASP A 146 3.84 -18.86 7.22
CA ASP A 146 3.21 -19.11 5.92
C ASP A 146 2.92 -17.81 5.15
N ALA A 147 3.21 -16.64 5.75
CA ALA A 147 2.91 -15.34 5.19
C ALA A 147 3.98 -14.91 4.19
N LEU A 148 3.58 -14.61 2.96
CA LEU A 148 4.47 -14.23 1.88
C LEU A 148 4.85 -12.74 1.99
N PRO A 149 6.14 -12.38 2.08
CA PRO A 149 6.57 -10.99 2.01
C PRO A 149 6.40 -10.48 0.57
N MET A 150 5.61 -9.41 0.42
CA MET A 150 5.22 -8.87 -0.88
C MET A 150 6.04 -7.63 -1.24
N LEU A 151 6.13 -6.68 -0.31
CA LEU A 151 6.78 -5.40 -0.53
C LEU A 151 7.56 -4.97 0.71
N ASP A 152 8.81 -4.57 0.53
CA ASP A 152 9.65 -4.02 1.59
C ASP A 152 9.57 -2.49 1.64
N GLY A 153 9.95 -1.91 2.78
CA GLY A 153 10.02 -0.45 2.95
C GLY A 153 8.67 0.23 3.06
N VAL A 154 7.63 -0.47 3.52
CA VAL A 154 6.31 0.12 3.75
C VAL A 154 6.30 0.84 5.08
N ALA A 155 6.22 2.17 5.06
CA ALA A 155 6.20 3.00 6.26
C ALA A 155 4.81 3.10 6.91
N ALA A 156 3.74 3.03 6.10
CA ALA A 156 2.38 3.04 6.58
C ALA A 156 1.43 2.34 5.59
N LEU A 157 0.40 1.70 6.14
CA LEU A 157 -0.72 1.11 5.43
C LEU A 157 -2.00 1.78 5.94
N GLN A 158 -2.80 2.35 5.04
CA GLN A 158 -4.12 2.86 5.36
C GLN A 158 -5.16 2.35 4.36
N ILE A 159 -6.35 2.07 4.88
CA ILE A 159 -7.50 1.62 4.09
C ILE A 159 -8.65 2.60 4.28
N TYR A 160 -9.29 2.95 3.17
CA TYR A 160 -10.51 3.74 3.15
C TYR A 160 -11.60 2.98 2.42
N PHE A 161 -12.82 3.12 2.90
CA PHE A 161 -14.01 2.56 2.27
C PHE A 161 -14.86 3.66 1.67
N TYR A 162 -15.38 3.38 0.48
CA TYR A 162 -16.37 4.20 -0.18
C TYR A 162 -17.75 3.61 0.11
N GLN A 163 -18.64 4.41 0.71
CA GLN A 163 -19.99 3.98 1.06
C GLN A 163 -21.04 4.59 0.12
N GLN A 164 -22.12 3.86 -0.16
CA GLN A 164 -23.13 4.23 -1.14
C GLN A 164 -23.97 5.46 -0.74
N GLY A 165 -24.11 5.74 0.57
CA GLY A 165 -24.94 6.84 1.08
C GLY A 165 -24.30 8.22 1.02
N ASP A 166 -23.02 8.31 1.38
CA ASP A 166 -22.37 9.60 1.70
C ASP A 166 -21.44 10.14 0.60
N ASN A 167 -21.29 9.38 -0.50
CA ASN A 167 -20.45 9.72 -1.66
C ASN A 167 -19.05 10.23 -1.25
N THR A 168 -18.50 9.67 -0.17
CA THR A 168 -17.26 10.12 0.47
C THR A 168 -16.40 8.92 0.86
N TRP A 169 -15.08 9.16 0.94
CA TRP A 169 -14.12 8.19 1.43
C TRP A 169 -13.99 8.34 2.94
N SER A 170 -14.32 7.27 3.67
CA SER A 170 -14.14 7.21 5.12
C SER A 170 -13.00 6.25 5.46
N ASN A 171 -12.17 6.61 6.43
CA ASN A 171 -11.15 5.69 6.91
C ASN A 171 -11.83 4.42 7.46
N ALA A 172 -11.27 3.25 7.16
CA ALA A 172 -11.88 1.96 7.53
C ALA A 172 -11.95 1.72 9.05
N GLN A 173 -11.27 2.53 9.88
CA GLN A 173 -11.39 2.50 11.34
C GLN A 173 -12.34 3.58 11.90
N SER A 174 -12.87 4.48 11.08
CA SER A 174 -13.83 5.48 11.55
C SER A 174 -15.18 4.83 11.78
N THR A 175 -15.71 4.90 13.01
CA THR A 175 -17.07 4.45 13.39
C THR A 175 -18.20 5.32 12.85
N GLY A 176 -17.92 6.19 11.88
CA GLY A 176 -18.86 7.15 11.31
C GLY A 176 -19.73 6.53 10.22
N ASN A 177 -20.57 5.55 10.56
CA ASN A 177 -21.87 5.36 9.90
C ASN A 177 -22.75 4.39 10.70
N VAL A 178 -23.43 4.89 11.73
CA VAL A 178 -24.70 4.32 12.16
C VAL A 178 -25.74 4.80 11.15
N SER A 179 -26.10 3.95 10.18
CA SER A 179 -27.31 4.20 9.41
C SER A 179 -28.48 4.20 10.38
N THR A 180 -29.03 5.38 10.67
CA THR A 180 -30.30 5.53 11.39
C THR A 180 -31.43 5.11 10.45
N GLY A 181 -31.54 3.81 10.22
CA GLY A 181 -32.63 3.19 9.51
C GLY A 181 -33.90 3.23 10.34
N LYS A 182 -34.77 4.19 10.02
CA LYS A 182 -36.24 4.13 10.18
C LYS A 182 -36.81 4.39 11.58
N SER A 183 -37.03 5.68 11.91
CA SER A 183 -38.26 6.07 12.62
C SER A 183 -39.20 6.73 11.62
N GLY A 184 -40.32 6.06 11.36
CA GLY A 184 -41.38 6.56 10.51
C GLY A 184 -41.93 7.91 10.99
N ASN A 185 -42.25 8.74 10.01
CA ASN A 185 -43.30 9.75 9.96
C ASN A 185 -43.72 10.42 11.30
N ARG A 186 -43.19 11.61 11.56
CA ARG A 186 -43.98 12.69 12.18
C ARG A 186 -43.60 14.01 11.53
N THR A 187 -44.49 14.48 10.67
CA THR A 187 -44.58 15.85 10.19
C THR A 187 -44.57 16.83 11.38
N ALA A 188 -43.54 17.67 11.46
CA ALA A 188 -43.55 18.85 12.31
C ALA A 188 -43.30 20.09 11.44
N LYS A 189 -44.38 20.84 11.23
CA LYS A 189 -44.46 22.17 10.62
C LYS A 189 -43.55 23.17 11.34
N PRO A 190 -42.85 24.08 10.65
CA PRO A 190 -42.11 25.16 11.32
C PRO A 190 -43.05 26.32 11.70
N PRO A 191 -42.94 26.92 12.90
CA PRO A 191 -43.50 28.24 13.16
C PRO A 191 -42.50 29.35 12.78
N PRO A 192 -42.99 30.56 12.38
CA PRO A 192 -42.15 31.68 11.98
C PRO A 192 -41.62 32.47 13.20
N GLY A 193 -40.54 33.21 12.98
CA GLY A 193 -39.75 33.85 14.04
C GLY A 193 -40.27 35.17 14.63
N GLY A 194 -39.49 35.71 15.56
CA GLY A 194 -39.55 37.09 16.04
C GLY A 194 -39.19 37.24 17.52
N GLY A 195 -38.26 38.17 17.83
CA GLY A 195 -38.21 38.85 19.13
C GLY A 195 -37.02 38.53 20.06
N THR A 196 -36.29 39.59 20.41
CA THR A 196 -35.08 39.70 21.25
C THR A 196 -35.40 39.71 22.79
N PRO A 197 -34.44 39.96 23.73
CA PRO A 197 -34.21 39.25 25.02
C PRO A 197 -34.83 40.03 26.23
N PRO A 198 -34.40 40.00 27.54
CA PRO A 198 -33.33 39.25 28.26
C PRO A 198 -33.66 38.75 29.70
N GLY A 199 -32.71 38.03 30.33
CA GLY A 199 -32.28 38.23 31.74
C GLY A 199 -33.04 37.58 32.91
N GLY A 200 -32.29 36.96 33.84
CA GLY A 200 -32.61 36.94 35.28
C GLY A 200 -32.82 35.58 35.97
N ALA A 201 -31.76 35.08 36.61
CA ALA A 201 -31.65 34.53 37.99
C ALA A 201 -32.68 33.51 38.59
N PRO A 202 -32.27 32.72 39.63
CA PRO A 202 -32.76 31.36 39.90
C PRO A 202 -33.70 31.25 41.11
N GLY A 203 -34.37 30.10 41.29
CA GLY A 203 -35.08 29.81 42.54
C GLY A 203 -35.83 28.48 42.63
N ASN A 204 -35.37 27.66 43.60
CA ASN A 204 -36.08 26.74 44.52
C ASN A 204 -37.00 25.58 44.04
N SER A 205 -36.68 24.41 44.60
CA SER A 205 -37.48 23.18 44.83
C SER A 205 -38.62 23.42 45.87
N PRO A 206 -39.38 22.42 46.42
CA PRO A 206 -39.76 21.02 46.06
C PRO A 206 -41.31 20.79 46.35
N PRO A 207 -41.84 19.69 46.98
CA PRO A 207 -41.88 18.23 46.73
C PRO A 207 -43.33 17.67 46.57
N ALA A 208 -43.45 16.33 46.67
CA ALA A 208 -44.66 15.47 46.79
C ALA A 208 -45.17 14.94 45.44
N ASP A 209 -45.44 13.65 45.27
CA ASP A 209 -46.19 12.75 46.15
C ASP A 209 -45.89 11.25 45.91
N ALA A 210 -46.53 10.42 46.71
CA ALA A 210 -46.20 9.04 47.01
C ALA A 210 -46.99 8.02 46.18
N GLY A 211 -46.29 6.96 45.78
CA GLY A 211 -46.69 5.56 45.91
C GLY A 211 -47.89 5.02 45.11
N THR A 212 -47.64 3.98 44.29
CA THR A 212 -48.42 2.73 44.39
C THR A 212 -47.61 1.56 43.84
N ALA A 213 -47.63 0.45 44.56
CA ALA A 213 -47.08 -0.83 44.18
C ALA A 213 -47.90 -1.48 43.05
N GLY A 214 -47.21 -2.15 42.12
CA GLY A 214 -47.80 -3.01 41.11
C GLY A 214 -46.79 -4.07 40.70
N ALA A 215 -46.89 -5.25 41.32
CA ALA A 215 -46.16 -6.44 40.90
C ALA A 215 -46.60 -6.85 39.49
N ASN A 216 -45.65 -7.20 38.63
CA ASN A 216 -45.84 -8.18 37.57
C ASN A 216 -44.48 -8.80 37.24
N GLY A 217 -44.28 -10.03 37.70
CA GLY A 217 -43.25 -10.90 37.17
C GLY A 217 -43.69 -11.43 35.80
N ASN A 218 -42.80 -11.34 34.81
CA ASN A 218 -42.72 -12.32 33.75
C ASN A 218 -41.26 -12.41 33.29
N GLY A 219 -40.76 -13.64 33.24
CA GLY A 219 -39.35 -13.97 33.09
C GLY A 219 -38.73 -13.37 31.83
N GLY A 220 -37.72 -12.52 32.03
CA GLY A 220 -36.79 -12.17 30.98
C GLY A 220 -35.97 -13.40 30.61
N VAL A 221 -36.13 -13.87 29.37
CA VAL A 221 -35.06 -14.60 28.71
C VAL A 221 -33.81 -13.71 28.80
N PRO A 222 -32.63 -14.21 29.20
CA PRO A 222 -31.41 -13.43 29.07
C PRO A 222 -31.19 -13.20 27.56
N THR A 223 -31.62 -12.06 27.05
CA THR A 223 -31.23 -11.62 25.71
C THR A 223 -29.72 -11.50 25.77
N LEU A 224 -29.03 -12.36 25.00
CA LEU A 224 -27.60 -12.24 24.74
C LEU A 224 -27.31 -10.76 24.40
N PRO A 225 -26.19 -10.17 24.86
CA PRO A 225 -25.85 -8.83 24.44
C PRO A 225 -25.88 -8.81 22.91
N ASP A 226 -26.69 -7.92 22.35
CA ASP A 226 -26.72 -7.66 20.90
C ASP A 226 -25.27 -7.40 20.48
N THR A 227 -24.63 -8.42 19.91
CA THR A 227 -23.36 -8.23 19.22
C THR A 227 -23.69 -7.27 18.11
N ASP A 228 -23.21 -6.03 18.29
CA ASP A 228 -23.20 -4.94 17.33
C ASP A 228 -23.18 -5.52 15.92
N SER A 229 -24.36 -5.61 15.33
CA SER A 229 -24.57 -6.02 13.95
C SER A 229 -24.21 -4.80 13.13
N GLY A 230 -22.96 -4.36 13.24
CA GLY A 230 -22.38 -3.36 12.36
C GLY A 230 -22.56 -3.93 10.98
N ASP A 231 -23.51 -3.35 10.25
CA ASP A 231 -24.06 -3.87 9.01
C ASP A 231 -22.93 -4.42 8.14
N ASP A 232 -22.94 -5.74 7.86
CA ASP A 232 -22.01 -6.44 6.95
C ASP A 232 -22.31 -6.04 5.49
N THR A 233 -22.61 -4.75 5.28
CA THR A 233 -22.80 -4.14 3.98
C THR A 233 -21.42 -3.90 3.41
N LEU A 234 -21.07 -4.71 2.40
CA LEU A 234 -19.81 -4.55 1.69
C LEU A 234 -19.70 -3.12 1.13
N PRO A 235 -18.57 -2.42 1.32
CA PRO A 235 -18.40 -1.11 0.72
C PRO A 235 -18.40 -1.21 -0.81
N ILE A 236 -18.76 -0.12 -1.49
CA ILE A 236 -18.78 -0.06 -2.96
C ILE A 236 -17.40 0.20 -3.56
N GLY A 237 -16.43 0.60 -2.73
CA GLY A 237 -15.05 0.79 -3.14
C GLY A 237 -14.10 0.72 -1.97
N ILE A 238 -12.87 0.32 -2.26
CA ILE A 238 -11.76 0.30 -1.31
C ILE A 238 -10.59 1.08 -1.89
N ARG A 239 -9.97 1.90 -1.04
CA ARG A 239 -8.75 2.63 -1.36
C ARG A 239 -7.64 2.15 -0.44
N LEU A 240 -6.58 1.65 -1.06
CA LEU A 240 -5.32 1.32 -0.43
C LEU A 240 -4.39 2.53 -0.54
N VAL A 241 -3.81 2.92 0.59
CA VAL A 241 -2.76 3.94 0.63
C VAL A 241 -1.52 3.35 1.30
N LEU A 242 -0.43 3.25 0.53
CA LEU A 242 0.89 2.83 1.03
C LEU A 242 1.84 4.02 1.05
N THR A 243 2.49 4.24 2.18
CA THR A 243 3.60 5.21 2.28
C THR A 243 4.92 4.46 2.07
N LEU A 244 5.64 4.80 1.00
CA LEU A 244 6.93 4.21 0.63
C LEU A 244 8.02 5.31 0.66
N PRO A 245 9.31 4.96 0.74
CA PRO A 245 10.42 5.93 0.66
C PRO A 245 10.40 6.77 -0.61
N GLN A 246 9.88 6.20 -1.70
CA GLN A 246 9.80 6.83 -3.01
C GLN A 246 8.56 7.75 -3.16
N GLY A 247 7.62 7.71 -2.20
CA GLY A 247 6.38 8.48 -2.24
C GLY A 247 5.17 7.68 -1.77
N ARG A 248 3.99 8.29 -1.90
CA ARG A 248 2.72 7.66 -1.51
C ARG A 248 2.05 7.03 -2.72
N LEU A 249 1.75 5.74 -2.62
CA LEU A 249 0.93 5.02 -3.59
C LEU A 249 -0.53 5.03 -3.15
N LEU A 250 -1.42 5.30 -4.10
CA LEU A 250 -2.87 5.23 -3.92
C LEU A 250 -3.44 4.27 -4.96
N ARG A 251 -4.20 3.28 -4.50
CA ARG A 251 -4.88 2.30 -5.36
C ARG A 251 -6.35 2.21 -4.97
N ASP A 252 -7.22 2.61 -5.89
CA ASP A 252 -8.67 2.55 -5.74
C ASP A 252 -9.22 1.36 -6.53
N VAL A 253 -10.08 0.58 -5.89
CA VAL A 253 -10.74 -0.58 -6.48
C VAL A 253 -12.23 -0.48 -6.19
N ALA A 254 -13.05 -0.52 -7.24
CA ALA A 254 -14.49 -0.62 -7.10
C ALA A 254 -14.85 -2.07 -6.74
N LEU A 255 -15.70 -2.23 -5.73
CA LEU A 255 -16.18 -3.54 -5.32
C LEU A 255 -17.56 -3.76 -5.94
N GLN A 256 -17.74 -4.89 -6.62
CA GLN A 256 -19.03 -5.22 -7.21
C GLN A 256 -19.97 -5.66 -6.08
N PRO A 257 -21.23 -5.19 -6.07
CA PRO A 257 -22.23 -5.76 -5.17
C PRO A 257 -22.37 -7.25 -5.49
N ALA A 258 -22.42 -8.10 -4.46
CA ALA A 258 -22.66 -9.52 -4.65
C ALA A 258 -23.98 -9.71 -5.43
N GLN A 259 -23.90 -10.35 -6.59
CA GLN A 259 -25.05 -10.73 -7.42
C GLN A 259 -25.76 -11.94 -6.80
#